data_AF-A0A2P8CKS0-F1
#
_entry.id   AF-A0A2P8CKS0-F1
#
_cell.length_a   1.000
_cell.length_b   1.000
_cell.length_c   1.000
_cell.angle_alpha   90.00
_cell.angle_beta   90.00
_cell.angle_gamma   90.00
#
_symmetry.space_group_name_H-M   'P 1'
#
loop_
_entity.id
_entity.type
_entity.pdbx_description
1 polymer ?
#
loop_
_entity_poly.entity_id
_entity_poly.type
_entity_poly.pdbx_seq_one_letter_code
_entity_poly.pdbx_strand_id
1 'polypeptide(L)' 'MKNLLVYYLFILSPFALMFWMISNEYAIAFVVTLLLYSTIYRGITDYFRLKARGYIGLELLRLFVPFRGRRRFFRDLYFR' A
#
# COMPACT_ATOMS: atom_id res chain seq x y z
N MET A 1 -8.21 8.39 4.72
CA MET A 1 -7.63 7.57 5.81
C MET A 1 -6.95 8.46 6.85
N LYS A 2 -7.72 9.15 7.70
CA LYS A 2 -7.15 9.91 8.84
C LYS A 2 -6.81 8.97 10.01
N ASN A 3 -7.69 8.00 10.27
CA ASN A 3 -7.50 6.99 11.29
C ASN A 3 -6.43 5.96 10.89
N LEU A 4 -5.49 5.72 11.81
CA LEU A 4 -4.39 4.77 11.68
C LEU A 4 -4.89 3.32 11.49
N LEU A 5 -5.92 2.92 12.24
CA LEU A 5 -6.50 1.57 12.18
C LEU A 5 -7.08 1.29 10.80
N VAL A 6 -7.86 2.23 10.26
CA VAL A 6 -8.45 2.09 8.92
C VAL A 6 -7.34 1.89 7.90
N TYR A 7 -6.27 2.68 7.96
CA TYR A 7 -5.16 2.47 7.03
C TYR A 7 -4.54 1.08 7.18
N TYR A 8 -4.27 0.61 8.39
CA TYR A 8 -3.69 -0.74 8.58
C TYR A 8 -4.61 -1.84 8.03
N LEU A 9 -5.93 -1.73 8.20
CA LEU A 9 -6.87 -2.67 7.59
C LEU A 9 -6.72 -2.71 6.07
N PHE A 10 -6.60 -1.55 5.42
CA PHE A 10 -6.40 -1.48 3.97
C PHE A 10 -5.06 -2.10 3.55
N ILE A 11 -3.94 -1.77 4.20
CA ILE A 11 -2.62 -2.30 3.78
C ILE A 11 -2.48 -3.81 4.02
N LEU A 12 -3.18 -4.34 5.03
CA LEU A 12 -3.13 -5.75 5.38
C LEU A 12 -4.17 -6.59 4.63
N SER A 13 -5.27 -6.00 4.15
CA SER A 13 -6.33 -6.75 3.44
C SER A 13 -5.84 -7.63 2.27
N PRO A 14 -4.84 -7.23 1.44
CA PRO A 14 -4.36 -8.07 0.35
C PRO A 14 -3.58 -9.30 0.82
N PHE A 15 -3.09 -9.32 2.07
CA PHE A 15 -2.37 -10.48 2.61
C PHE A 15 -3.26 -11.69 2.78
N ALA A 16 -4.53 -11.51 3.15
CA ALA A 16 -5.47 -12.63 3.26
C ALA A 16 -5.64 -13.34 1.90
N LEU A 17 -5.76 -12.57 0.83
CA LEU A 17 -5.84 -13.10 -0.53
C LEU A 17 -4.54 -13.79 -0.95
N MET A 18 -3.39 -13.17 -0.69
CA MET A 18 -2.09 -13.78 -1.00
C MET A 18 -1.86 -15.09 -0.22
N PHE A 19 -2.26 -15.13 1.05
CA PHE A 19 -2.20 -16.33 1.87
C PHE A 19 -3.08 -17.44 1.29
N TRP A 20 -4.32 -17.11 0.92
CA TRP A 20 -5.20 -18.06 0.25
C TRP A 20 -4.61 -18.57 -1.08
N MET A 21 -3.97 -17.70 -1.89
CA MET A 21 -3.34 -18.11 -3.15
C MET A 21 -2.20 -19.10 -2.95
N ILE A 22 -1.33 -18.87 -1.96
CA ILE A 22 -0.20 -19.77 -1.71
C ILE A 22 -0.64 -21.10 -1.10
N SER A 23 -1.71 -21.11 -0.29
CA SER A 23 -2.31 -22.34 0.24
C SER A 23 -2.98 -23.22 -0.81
N ASN A 24 -3.30 -22.67 -1.99
CA ASN A 24 -3.94 -23.40 -3.10
C ASN A 24 -3.00 -23.54 -4.31
N GLU A 25 -1.68 -23.42 -4.10
CA GLU A 25 -0.64 -23.62 -5.13
C GLU A 25 -0.73 -22.66 -6.34
N TYR A 26 -1.43 -21.54 -6.22
CA TYR A 26 -1.57 -20.53 -7.28
C TYR A 26 -0.36 -19.58 -7.36
N ALA A 27 0.84 -20.13 -7.63
CA ALA A 27 2.10 -19.39 -7.59
C ALA A 27 2.13 -18.17 -8.53
N ILE A 28 1.67 -18.32 -9.78
CA ILE A 28 1.67 -17.20 -10.75
C ILE A 28 0.72 -16.09 -10.29
N ALA A 29 -0.49 -16.44 -9.85
CA ALA A 29 -1.46 -15.47 -9.36
C ALA A 29 -0.94 -14.74 -8.10
N PHE A 30 -0.25 -15.45 -7.20
CA PHE A 30 0.42 -14.87 -6.05
C PHE A 30 1.46 -13.83 -6.48
N VAL A 31 2.35 -14.16 -7.42
CA VAL A 31 3.40 -13.23 -7.89
C VAL A 31 2.80 -11.99 -8.54
N VAL A 32 1.81 -12.18 -9.43
CA VAL A 32 1.10 -11.05 -10.07
C VAL A 32 0.44 -10.16 -9.01
N THR A 33 -0.24 -10.76 -8.04
CA THR A 33 -0.91 -10.03 -6.95
C THR A 33 0.08 -9.28 -6.06
N LEU A 34 1.23 -9.89 -5.74
CA LEU A 34 2.31 -9.27 -4.98
C LEU A 34 2.88 -8.04 -5.71
N LEU A 35 3.09 -8.14 -7.02
CA LEU A 35 3.57 -7.02 -7.84
C LEU A 35 2.54 -5.88 -7.90
N LEU A 36 1.27 -6.20 -8.19
CA LEU A 36 0.18 -5.22 -8.20
C LEU A 36 -0.01 -4.56 -6.83
N TYR A 37 0.10 -5.34 -5.75
CA TYR A 37 0.03 -4.84 -4.39
C TYR A 37 1.17 -3.86 -4.10
N SER A 38 2.41 -4.28 -4.35
CA SER A 38 3.61 -3.53 -3.96
C SER A 38 3.80 -2.25 -4.76
N THR A 39 3.41 -2.23 -6.04
CA THR A 39 3.55 -1.09 -6.94
C THR A 39 2.29 -0.23 -6.92
N ILE A 40 1.14 -0.76 -7.36
CA ILE A 40 -0.09 0.01 -7.61
C ILE A 40 -0.88 0.24 -6.32
N TYR A 41 -1.32 -0.84 -5.66
CA TYR A 41 -2.23 -0.75 -4.52
C TYR A 41 -1.63 0.09 -3.40
N ARG A 42 -0.37 -0.19 -3.00
CA ARG A 42 0.29 0.59 -1.95
C ARG A 42 0.51 2.04 -2.33
N GLY A 43 0.87 2.35 -3.57
CA GLY A 43 0.99 3.73 -4.04
C GLY A 43 -0.32 4.50 -3.88
N ILE A 44 -1.45 3.89 -4.27
CA ILE A 44 -2.78 4.49 -4.17
C ILE A 44 -3.20 4.68 -2.71
N THR A 45 -3.09 3.64 -1.89
CA THR A 45 -3.47 3.71 -0.46
C THR A 45 -2.64 4.76 0.28
N ASP A 46 -1.33 4.83 0.03
CA ASP A 46 -0.45 5.82 0.65
C ASP A 46 -0.79 7.24 0.23
N TYR A 47 -1.08 7.44 -1.06
CA TYR A 47 -1.55 8.72 -1.57
C TYR A 47 -2.82 9.17 -0.88
N PHE A 48 -3.83 8.31 -0.77
CA PHE A 48 -5.09 8.67 -0.09
C PHE A 48 -4.90 8.96 1.39
N ARG A 49 -3.96 8.30 2.07
CA ARG A 49 -3.61 8.63 3.45
C ARG A 49 -2.97 10.00 3.56
N LEU A 50 -1.95 10.28 2.76
CA LEU A 50 -1.23 11.55 2.81
C LEU A 50 -2.12 12.72 2.36
N LYS A 51 -2.92 12.54 1.32
CA LYS A 51 -3.92 13.53 0.89
C LYS A 51 -4.92 13.83 2.01
N ALA A 52 -5.41 12.81 2.71
CA ALA A 52 -6.33 13.00 3.84
C ALA A 52 -5.70 13.75 5.04
N ARG A 53 -4.36 13.84 5.08
CA ARG A 53 -3.57 14.58 6.09
C ARG A 53 -3.18 15.99 5.65
N GLY A 54 -3.63 16.43 4.48
CA GLY A 54 -3.39 17.80 4.00
C GLY A 54 -2.06 17.99 3.28
N TYR A 55 -1.39 16.92 2.85
CA TYR A 55 -0.22 17.05 1.96
C TYR A 55 -0.71 17.45 0.56
N ILE A 56 -0.31 18.64 0.11
CA ILE A 56 -0.65 19.23 -1.19
C ILE A 56 0.52 19.02 -2.15
N GLY A 57 0.25 18.80 -3.45
CA GLY A 57 1.29 18.65 -4.47
C GLY A 57 1.99 17.29 -4.48
N LEU A 58 1.38 16.24 -3.93
CA LEU A 58 1.90 14.87 -4.00
C LEU A 58 1.82 14.32 -5.43
N GLU A 59 2.97 14.09 -6.04
CA GLU A 59 3.06 13.32 -7.28
C GLU A 59 2.79 11.84 -7.01
N LEU A 60 1.60 11.37 -7.42
CA LEU A 60 1.16 9.98 -7.31
C LEU A 60 2.19 8.99 -7.90
N LEU A 61 2.81 9.36 -9.02
CA LEU A 61 3.82 8.56 -9.72
C LEU A 61 5.04 8.23 -8.85
N ARG A 62 5.44 9.13 -7.95
CA ARG A 62 6.57 8.89 -7.03
C ARG A 62 6.24 7.87 -5.94
N LEU A 63 4.95 7.60 -5.70
CA LEU A 63 4.48 6.63 -4.70
C LEU A 63 4.31 5.23 -5.28
N PHE A 64 4.23 5.09 -6.61
CA PHE A 64 4.18 3.78 -7.28
C PHE A 64 5.53 3.06 -7.31
N VAL A 65 6.64 3.79 -7.17
CA VAL A 65 7.96 3.18 -7.01
C VAL A 65 8.03 2.54 -5.62
N PRO A 66 8.12 1.21 -5.52
CA PRO A 66 8.21 0.54 -4.24
C PRO A 66 9.36 1.09 -3.42
N PHE A 67 9.18 1.22 -2.11
CA PHE A 67 10.19 1.67 -1.13
C PHE A 67 10.68 3.13 -1.25
N ARG A 68 10.76 3.74 -2.43
CA ARG A 68 11.32 5.09 -2.64
C ARG A 68 10.40 6.18 -2.06
N GLY A 69 9.13 6.19 -2.44
CA GLY A 69 8.16 7.17 -1.93
C GLY A 69 7.83 6.98 -0.46
N ARG A 70 7.77 5.72 -0.02
CA ARG A 70 7.43 5.33 1.36
C ARG A 70 8.46 5.77 2.40
N ARG A 71 9.76 5.75 2.07
CA ARG A 71 10.82 6.11 3.03
C ARG A 71 10.71 7.57 3.47
N ARG A 72 10.35 8.47 2.55
CA ARG A 72 10.19 9.91 2.85
C ARG A 72 9.04 10.19 3.82
N PHE A 73 7.92 9.47 3.67
CA PHE A 73 6.69 9.70 4.43
C PHE A 73 6.43 8.65 5.51
N PHE A 74 7.42 7.82 5.84
CA PHE A 74 7.26 6.65 6.71
C PHE A 74 6.59 7.02 8.04
N ARG A 75 7.09 8.05 8.73
CA ARG A 75 6.52 8.47 10.02
C ARG A 75 5.05 8.88 9.91
N ASP A 76 4.71 9.61 8.86
CA ASP A 76 3.34 10.12 8.66
C ASP A 76 2.39 9.04 8.12
N LEU A 77 2.93 8.01 7.48
CA LEU A 77 2.20 6.84 6.99
C LEU A 77 2.00 5.74 8.03
N TYR A 78 2.79 5.68 9.11
CA TYR A 78 2.70 4.55 10.04
C TYR A 78 2.52 4.96 11.52
N PHE A 79 2.80 6.21 11.92
CA PHE A 79 2.83 6.58 13.35
C PHE A 79 1.99 7.78 13.73
N ARG A 80 1.84 8.73 12.81
CA ARG A 80 0.85 9.80 12.99
C ARG A 80 -0.47 9.36 12.43
#